data_AF-M8DCJ6-F1
#
_entry.id   AF-M8DCJ6-F1
#
_cell.length_a   1.000
_cell.length_b   1.000
_cell.length_c   1.000
_cell.angle_alpha   90.00
_cell.angle_beta   90.00
_cell.angle_gamma   90.00
#
_symmetry.space_group_name_H-M   'P 1'
#
loop_
_entity.id
_entity.type
_entity.pdbx_description
1 polymer ?
#
loop_
_entity_poly.entity_id
_entity_poly.type
_entity_poly.pdbx_seq_one_letter_code
_entity_poly.pdbx_strand_id
1 'polypeptide(L)'
;MKITATQTAIAILRPMAAERGQAVRINGELVGGCGMTVEYGLFWDDPAPSDQITEEAGVTFLLDAETVDYIGSDSLVVDYREQQGFRLVTPEQIVAYGLRVKGRWE
;
A
#
# COMPACT_ATOMS: atom_id res chain seq x y z
N MET A 1 12.51 -2.22 1.99
CA MET A 1 12.05 -1.53 0.76
C MET A 1 11.82 -0.05 1.04
N LYS A 2 12.20 0.87 0.16
CA LYS A 2 11.87 2.30 0.30
C LYS A 2 10.46 2.57 -0.22
N ILE A 3 9.61 3.17 0.60
CA ILE A 3 8.26 3.58 0.19
C ILE A 3 8.24 5.09 0.02
N THR A 4 7.72 5.56 -1.10
CA THR A 4 7.38 6.98 -1.31
C THR A 4 5.96 7.09 -1.84
N ALA A 5 5.42 8.30 -1.82
CA ALA A 5 4.09 8.56 -2.37
C ALA A 5 4.10 9.81 -3.24
N THR A 6 3.35 9.78 -4.34
CA THR A 6 3.21 10.97 -5.19
C THR A 6 2.40 12.04 -4.46
N GLN A 7 2.58 13.30 -4.89
CA GLN A 7 1.82 14.41 -4.29
C GLN A 7 0.30 14.21 -4.40
N THR A 8 -0.17 13.60 -5.49
CA THR A 8 -1.61 13.30 -5.69
C THR A 8 -2.09 12.23 -4.71
N ALA A 9 -1.29 11.18 -4.45
CA ALA A 9 -1.62 10.18 -3.45
C ALA A 9 -1.65 10.79 -2.03
N ILE A 10 -0.62 11.57 -1.69
CA ILE A 10 -0.52 12.24 -0.38
C ILE A 10 -1.68 13.22 -0.14
N ALA A 11 -2.08 13.99 -1.16
CA ALA A 11 -3.19 14.93 -1.06
C ALA A 11 -4.52 14.25 -0.65
N ILE A 12 -4.68 12.96 -0.99
CA ILE A 12 -5.86 12.18 -0.65
C ILE A 12 -5.66 11.42 0.66
N LEU A 13 -4.53 10.75 0.84
CA LEU A 13 -4.29 9.90 2.01
C LEU A 13 -4.12 10.70 3.30
N ARG A 14 -3.39 11.81 3.26
CA ARG A 14 -3.06 12.57 4.48
C ARG A 14 -4.29 13.02 5.27
N PRO A 15 -5.29 13.71 4.69
CA PRO A 15 -6.47 14.12 5.45
C PRO A 15 -7.25 12.90 5.99
N MET A 16 -7.37 11.82 5.20
CA MET A 16 -8.08 10.61 5.62
C MET A 16 -7.37 9.88 6.77
N ALA A 17 -6.04 9.79 6.71
CA ALA A 17 -5.21 9.20 7.75
C ALA A 17 -5.30 10.03 9.04
N ALA A 18 -5.26 11.36 8.94
CA ALA A 18 -5.40 12.26 10.08
C ALA A 18 -6.78 12.17 10.74
N GLU A 19 -7.86 12.08 9.95
CA GLU A 19 -9.22 11.90 10.44
C GLU A 19 -9.41 10.57 11.17
N ARG A 20 -8.88 9.48 10.60
CA ARG A 20 -8.97 8.14 11.19
C ARG A 20 -8.01 7.90 12.35
N GLY A 21 -6.88 8.62 12.38
CA GLY A 21 -5.77 8.31 13.28
C GLY A 21 -5.09 6.97 12.98
N GLN A 22 -5.18 6.49 11.73
CA GLN A 22 -4.69 5.17 11.33
C GLN A 22 -3.68 5.26 10.17
N ALA A 23 -2.82 4.24 10.09
CA ALA A 23 -1.85 4.10 9.03
C ALA A 23 -2.45 3.38 7.81
N VAL A 24 -1.75 3.46 6.67
CA VAL A 24 -2.10 2.75 5.44
C VAL A 24 -1.25 1.49 5.33
N ARG A 25 -1.87 0.32 5.49
CA ARG A 25 -1.22 -0.96 5.17
C ARG A 25 -1.24 -1.21 3.67
N ILE A 26 -0.09 -1.62 3.13
CA ILE A 26 0.02 -2.26 1.82
C ILE A 26 0.16 -3.76 2.10
N ASN A 27 -0.78 -4.56 1.59
CA ASN A 27 -0.84 -5.98 1.86
C ASN A 27 -0.87 -6.74 0.52
N GLY A 28 0.06 -7.68 0.34
CA GLY A 28 0.00 -8.70 -0.70
C GLY A 28 -0.50 -10.01 -0.11
N GLU A 29 -1.47 -10.65 -0.75
CA GLU A 29 -2.00 -11.94 -0.33
C GLU A 29 -1.92 -12.95 -1.47
N LEU A 30 -1.39 -14.14 -1.20
CA LEU A 30 -1.45 -15.24 -2.16
C LEU A 30 -2.89 -15.75 -2.24
N VAL A 31 -3.49 -15.60 -3.42
CA VAL A 31 -4.83 -16.08 -3.72
C VAL A 31 -4.79 -17.09 -4.87
N GLY A 32 -5.79 -17.97 -4.90
CA GLY A 32 -5.96 -18.97 -5.95
C GLY A 32 -5.68 -20.40 -5.50
N GLY A 33 -5.96 -21.34 -6.42
CA GLY A 33 -5.74 -22.78 -6.24
C GLY A 33 -4.54 -23.27 -7.04
N CYS A 34 -4.77 -24.07 -8.08
CA CYS A 34 -3.71 -24.62 -8.94
C CYS A 34 -2.88 -23.57 -9.71
N GLY A 35 -3.36 -22.34 -9.81
CA GLY A 35 -2.57 -21.18 -10.25
C GLY A 35 -2.68 -20.11 -9.16
N MET A 36 -1.59 -19.91 -8.42
CA MET A 36 -1.52 -18.89 -7.37
C MET A 36 -1.08 -17.56 -7.99
N THR A 37 -1.71 -16.47 -7.54
CA THR A 37 -1.31 -15.10 -7.85
C THR A 37 -1.27 -14.30 -6.55
N VAL A 38 -0.53 -13.21 -6.53
CA VAL A 38 -0.59 -12.25 -5.42
C VAL A 38 -1.61 -11.18 -5.77
N GLU A 39 -2.61 -10.99 -4.90
CA GLU A 39 -3.49 -9.84 -4.93
C GLU A 39 -3.03 -8.80 -3.92
N TYR A 40 -3.03 -7.53 -4.33
CA TYR A 40 -2.59 -6.42 -3.49
C TYR A 40 -3.76 -5.54 -3.06
N GLY A 41 -3.71 -5.08 -1.82
CA GLY A 41 -4.72 -4.21 -1.22
C GLY A 41 -4.13 -3.07 -0.40
N LEU A 42 -4.96 -2.05 -0.16
CA LEU A 42 -4.68 -0.94 0.74
C LEU A 42 -5.73 -0.91 1.86
N PHE A 43 -5.28 -0.85 3.10
CA PHE A 43 -6.16 -0.92 4.27
C PHE A 43 -5.82 0.13 5.31
N TRP A 44 -6.83 0.68 5.97
CA TRP A 44 -6.63 1.40 7.23
C TRP A 44 -6.36 0.39 8.33
N ASP A 45 -5.24 0.54 9.03
CA ASP A 45 -4.82 -0.46 9.98
C ASP A 45 -3.81 0.04 11.03
N ASP A 46 -3.61 -0.79 12.05
CA ASP A 46 -2.63 -0.57 13.11
C ASP A 46 -1.31 -1.31 12.83
N PRO A 47 -0.17 -0.76 13.27
CA PRO A 47 1.14 -1.40 13.09
C PRO A 47 1.24 -2.71 13.87
N ALA A 48 1.73 -3.75 13.22
CA ALA A 48 2.15 -5.01 13.82
C ALA A 48 3.65 -4.97 14.18
N PRO A 49 4.12 -5.76 15.16
CA PRO A 49 5.53 -5.76 15.57
C PRO A 49 6.53 -6.10 14.45
N SER A 50 6.10 -6.85 13.44
CA SER A 50 6.91 -7.28 12.30
C SER A 50 6.84 -6.33 11.09
N ASP A 51 6.06 -5.25 11.18
CA ASP A 51 5.90 -4.35 10.05
C ASP A 51 7.14 -3.49 9.83
N GLN A 52 7.51 -3.32 8.57
CA GLN A 52 8.27 -2.18 8.12
C GLN A 52 7.36 -0.94 8.16
N ILE A 53 7.64 -0.02 9.07
CA ILE A 53 6.91 1.24 9.21
C ILE A 53 7.67 2.34 8.48
N THR A 54 7.01 3.06 7.58
CA THR A 54 7.59 4.21 6.86
C THR A 54 6.67 5.41 6.98
N GLU A 55 7.17 6.53 7.49
CA GLU A 55 6.46 7.81 7.44
C GLU A 55 6.88 8.56 6.17
N GLU A 56 5.91 8.92 5.34
CA GLU A 56 6.13 9.70 4.13
C GLU A 56 5.13 10.83 4.06
N ALA A 57 5.65 12.06 4.10
CA ALA A 57 4.86 13.29 3.99
C ALA A 57 3.60 13.30 4.89
N GLY A 58 3.72 12.85 6.15
CA GLY A 58 2.63 12.83 7.13
C GLY A 58 1.61 11.71 6.95
N VAL A 59 1.94 10.67 6.16
CA VAL A 59 1.19 9.42 6.08
C VAL A 59 2.11 8.29 6.52
N THR A 60 1.64 7.46 7.46
CA THR A 60 2.35 6.27 7.88
C THR A 60 1.93 5.08 7.01
N PHE A 61 2.90 4.38 6.43
CA PHE A 61 2.72 3.16 5.66
C PHE A 61 3.23 1.94 6.42
N LEU A 62 2.49 0.83 6.34
CA LEU A 62 2.79 -0.44 6.98
C LEU A 62 2.94 -1.53 5.92
N LEU A 63 4.06 -2.25 5.93
CA LEU A 63 4.30 -3.43 5.09
C LEU A 63 4.83 -4.56 5.94
N ASP A 64 4.27 -5.75 5.81
CA ASP A 64 4.89 -6.97 6.34
C ASP A 64 5.99 -7.50 5.42
N ALA A 65 6.79 -8.43 5.95
CA ALA A 65 7.91 -9.02 5.21
C ALA A 65 7.44 -9.82 3.98
N GLU A 66 6.31 -10.53 4.06
CA GLU A 66 5.79 -11.34 2.96
C GLU A 66 5.41 -10.45 1.76
N THR A 67 4.73 -9.33 2.02
CA THR A 67 4.39 -8.33 1.00
C THR A 67 5.64 -7.74 0.36
N VAL A 68 6.69 -7.47 1.15
CA VAL A 68 7.98 -7.00 0.61
C VAL A 68 8.58 -8.02 -0.36
N ASP A 69 8.58 -9.29 0.02
CA ASP A 69 9.09 -10.39 -0.81
C ASP A 69 8.26 -10.56 -2.10
N TYR A 70 6.93 -10.45 -2.01
CA TYR A 70 6.05 -10.55 -3.19
C TYR A 70 6.24 -9.42 -4.19
N ILE A 71 6.50 -8.20 -3.73
CA ILE A 71 6.77 -7.05 -4.61
C ILE A 71 8.13 -7.22 -5.29
N GLY A 72 9.12 -7.75 -4.58
CA GLY A 72 10.42 -8.11 -5.16
C GLY A 72 11.22 -6.92 -5.70
N SER A 73 11.07 -5.73 -5.09
CA SER A 73 11.78 -4.52 -5.50
C SER A 73 12.27 -3.72 -4.29
N ASP A 74 13.37 -2.99 -4.45
CA ASP A 74 13.94 -2.15 -3.39
C ASP A 74 13.13 -0.87 -3.15
N SER A 75 12.25 -0.50 -4.07
CA SER A 75 11.42 0.71 -3.95
C SER A 75 10.01 0.55 -4.46
N LEU A 76 9.07 1.23 -3.80
CA LEU A 76 7.66 1.25 -4.12
C LEU A 76 7.12 2.67 -4.03
N VAL A 77 6.41 3.09 -5.08
CA VAL A 77 5.71 4.37 -5.14
C VAL A 77 4.22 4.12 -5.05
N VAL A 78 3.58 4.73 -4.05
CA VAL A 78 2.13 4.85 -3.95
C VAL A 78 1.68 6.04 -4.79
N ASP A 79 1.00 5.78 -5.91
CA ASP A 79 0.46 6.82 -6.78
C ASP A 79 -1.07 6.83 -6.74
N TYR A 80 -1.67 7.95 -7.13
CA TYR A 80 -3.11 8.08 -7.33
C TYR A 80 -3.42 8.73 -8.68
N ARG A 81 -4.37 8.15 -9.40
CA ARG A 81 -4.99 8.74 -10.59
C ARG A 81 -6.50 8.72 -10.44
N GLU A 82 -7.12 9.86 -10.67
CA GLU A 82 -8.57 10.05 -10.48
C GLU A 82 -9.42 8.97 -11.16
N GLN A 83 -9.08 8.57 -12.39
CA GLN A 83 -9.83 7.55 -13.14
C GLN A 83 -9.46 6.09 -12.79
N GLN A 84 -8.34 5.86 -12.09
CA GLN A 84 -7.81 4.51 -11.83
C GLN A 84 -7.64 4.21 -10.33
N GLY A 85 -7.93 5.15 -9.44
CA GLY A 85 -7.66 5.01 -8.01
C GLY A 85 -6.16 4.96 -7.69
N PHE A 86 -5.86 4.30 -6.57
CA PHE A 86 -4.49 4.10 -6.12
C PHE A 86 -3.77 3.01 -6.92
N ARG A 87 -2.46 3.17 -7.03
CA ARG A 87 -1.57 2.27 -7.76
C ARG A 87 -0.28 2.09 -6.99
N LEU A 88 0.26 0.88 -7.07
CA LEU A 88 1.54 0.49 -6.51
C LEU A 88 2.52 0.29 -7.65
N VAL A 89 3.59 1.09 -7.66
CA VAL A 89 4.51 1.17 -8.81
C VAL A 89 5.94 0.98 -8.33
N THR A 90 6.63 -0.01 -8.88
CA THR A 90 8.09 -0.16 -8.72
C THR A 90 8.79 0.44 -9.95
N PRO A 91 10.12 0.57 -9.97
CA PRO A 91 10.85 0.97 -11.17
C PRO A 91 10.62 0.03 -12.36
N GLU A 92 10.34 -1.24 -12.10
CA GLU A 92 10.19 -2.28 -13.10
C GLU A 92 8.77 -2.36 -13.67
N GLN A 93 7.73 -2.14 -12.85
CA GLN A 93 6.35 -2.39 -13.24
C GLN A 93 5.30 -1.69 -12.36
N ILE A 94 4.05 -1.68 -12.85
CA ILE A 94 2.87 -1.41 -12.02
C ILE A 94 2.46 -2.73 -11.38
N VAL A 95 2.65 -2.85 -10.07
CA VAL A 95 2.35 -4.07 -9.28
C VAL A 95 0.84 -4.22 -9.10
N ALA A 96 0.14 -3.11 -8.87
CA ALA A 96 -1.30 -3.09 -8.74
C ALA A 96 -1.86 -1.71 -9.10
N TYR A 97 -3.11 -1.67 -9.56
CA TYR A 97 -3.85 -0.44 -9.85
C TYR A 97 -5.35 -0.67 -9.61
N GLY A 98 -6.18 0.38 -9.63
CA GLY A 98 -7.60 0.23 -9.31
C GLY A 98 -7.88 0.21 -7.81
N LEU A 99 -6.87 0.46 -6.97
CA LEU A 99 -6.98 0.26 -5.53
C LEU A 99 -7.76 1.39 -4.86
N ARG A 100 -8.41 1.05 -3.76
CA ARG A 100 -9.03 1.97 -2.81
C ARG A 100 -8.58 1.54 -1.42
N VAL A 101 -8.42 2.52 -0.52
CA VAL A 101 -8.17 2.20 0.89
C VAL A 101 -9.49 1.78 1.53
N LYS A 102 -9.52 0.59 2.13
CA LYS A 102 -10.71 0.01 2.78
C LYS A 102 -10.47 -0.16 4.29
N GLY A 103 -11.54 -0.34 5.07
CA GLY A 103 -11.38 -0.88 6.42
C GLY A 103 -10.87 -2.33 6.34
N ARG A 104 -9.94 -2.72 7.22
CA ARG A 104 -9.38 -4.08 7.20
C ARG A 104 -10.42 -5.17 7.51
N TRP A 105 -11.48 -4.83 8.22
CA TRP A 105 -12.51 -5.75 8.73
C TRP A 105 -13.94 -5.38 8.28
N GLU A 106 -14.07 -4.45 7.32
CA GLU A 106 -15.34 -3.89 6.85
C GLU A 106 -15.75 -4.43 5.48
#